data_AF-A0A4U7EJE6-F1
#
_entry.id   AF-A0A4U7EJE6-F1
#
_cell.length_a   1.000
_cell.length_b   1.000
_cell.length_c   1.000
_cell.angle_alpha   90.00
_cell.angle_beta   90.00
_cell.angle_gamma   90.00
#
_symmetry.space_group_name_H-M   'P 1'
#
loop_
_entity.id
_entity.type
_entity.pdbx_description
1 polymer ?
#
loop_
_entity_poly.entity_id
_entity_poly.type
_entity_poly.pdbx_seq_one_letter_code
_entity_poly.pdbx_strand_id
1 'polypeptide(L)'
;YMLTDGSRLVNWLLDNFDESGVVGSYAVAVDDELSSILFGNILNAFVTGIIGILVFSGYNLVAPGAVNVPFAPLVGALTGAGSLIPVVGMKIVYLPVGAILAIAAVTSGQASAFGFVLLFLVLAFVVVDTIPDFLIRPYVSGNRTHVGLLMFAYILGPIAFGFYGIFLGPILLVLLAEFFRTVASYVLTGRQPHEQSSLTDY
;
A
#
# COMPACT_ATOMS: atom_id res chain seq x y z
N TYR A 1 11.58 9.51 -26.83
CA TYR A 1 11.17 8.86 -28.08
C TYR A 1 10.95 7.34 -27.94
N MET A 2 11.71 6.57 -27.14
CA MET A 2 11.43 5.13 -26.92
C MET A 2 10.24 4.79 -26.01
N LEU A 3 9.74 5.74 -25.19
CA LEU A 3 8.62 5.50 -24.27
C LEU A 3 7.25 5.85 -24.85
N THR A 4 7.20 6.47 -26.03
CA THR A 4 5.94 6.92 -26.65
C THR A 4 5.31 5.84 -27.55
N ASP A 5 6.12 4.87 -28.02
CA ASP A 5 5.71 3.77 -28.91
C ASP A 5 5.70 2.40 -28.18
N GLY A 6 5.49 2.42 -26.85
CA GLY A 6 5.53 1.21 -26.02
C GLY A 6 4.59 0.10 -26.49
N SER A 7 3.38 0.46 -26.94
CA SER A 7 2.43 -0.50 -27.50
C SER A 7 2.90 -1.14 -28.81
N ARG A 8 3.60 -0.39 -29.68
CA ARG A 8 4.14 -0.95 -30.94
C ARG A 8 5.32 -1.88 -30.69
N LEU A 9 6.19 -1.56 -29.74
CA LEU A 9 7.33 -2.41 -29.39
C LEU A 9 6.87 -3.70 -28.71
N VAL A 10 5.91 -3.60 -27.77
CA VAL A 10 5.31 -4.76 -27.10
C VAL A 10 4.59 -5.64 -28.11
N ASN A 11 3.75 -5.07 -28.99
CA ASN A 11 3.06 -5.84 -30.02
C ASN A 11 4.04 -6.50 -30.99
N TRP A 12 5.07 -5.79 -31.46
CA TRP A 12 6.09 -6.39 -32.33
C TRP A 12 6.86 -7.53 -31.66
N LEU A 13 7.13 -7.42 -30.35
CA LEU A 13 7.84 -8.44 -29.59
C LEU A 13 6.94 -9.66 -29.33
N LEU A 14 5.66 -9.45 -29.02
CA LEU A 14 4.66 -10.50 -28.85
C LEU A 14 4.39 -11.22 -30.18
N ASP A 15 4.23 -10.48 -31.28
CA ASP A 15 3.97 -11.04 -32.61
C ASP A 15 5.15 -11.86 -33.16
N ASN A 16 6.41 -11.54 -32.76
CA ASN A 16 7.59 -12.26 -33.22
C ASN A 16 8.10 -13.36 -32.28
N PHE A 17 7.84 -13.28 -30.96
CA PHE A 17 8.43 -14.19 -29.98
C PHE A 17 7.42 -14.97 -29.13
N ASP A 18 6.12 -14.68 -29.22
CA ASP A 18 5.09 -15.36 -28.44
C ASP A 18 4.05 -16.08 -29.31
N GLU A 19 4.48 -17.11 -30.04
CA GLU A 19 3.57 -18.03 -30.75
C GLU A 19 2.58 -18.73 -29.78
N SER A 20 2.92 -18.79 -28.49
CA SER A 20 2.13 -19.45 -27.44
C SER A 20 1.11 -18.55 -26.73
N GLY A 21 1.20 -17.22 -26.82
CA GLY A 21 0.38 -16.28 -26.03
C GLY A 21 0.69 -16.22 -24.51
N VAL A 22 1.74 -16.90 -24.04
CA VAL A 22 2.09 -17.01 -22.61
C VAL A 22 2.73 -15.73 -22.10
N VAL A 23 3.55 -15.07 -22.93
CA VAL A 23 4.20 -13.80 -22.55
C VAL A 23 3.15 -12.69 -22.49
N GLY A 24 2.20 -12.68 -23.43
CA GLY A 24 1.07 -11.75 -23.41
C GLY A 24 0.20 -11.91 -22.16
N SER A 25 -0.17 -13.14 -21.82
CA SER A 25 -0.96 -13.42 -20.61
C SER A 25 -0.22 -13.08 -19.31
N TYR A 26 1.09 -13.34 -19.23
CA TYR A 26 1.93 -12.90 -18.11
C TYR A 26 1.97 -11.38 -17.98
N ALA A 27 2.18 -10.64 -19.08
CA ALA A 27 2.27 -9.18 -19.06
C ALA A 27 0.95 -8.54 -18.59
N VAL A 28 -0.19 -9.04 -19.07
CA VAL A 28 -1.51 -8.58 -18.63
C VAL A 28 -1.74 -8.87 -17.14
N ALA A 29 -1.41 -10.09 -16.69
CA ALA A 29 -1.57 -10.46 -15.28
C ALA A 29 -0.71 -9.59 -14.34
N VAL A 30 0.54 -9.30 -14.73
CA VAL A 30 1.42 -8.39 -14.00
C VAL A 30 0.85 -6.97 -13.98
N ASP A 31 0.41 -6.44 -15.12
CA ASP A 31 -0.12 -5.07 -15.19
C ASP A 31 -1.38 -4.92 -14.34
N ASP A 32 -2.32 -5.86 -14.44
CA ASP A 32 -3.56 -5.86 -13.63
C ASP A 32 -3.26 -5.90 -12.13
N GLU A 33 -2.33 -6.74 -11.70
CA GLU A 33 -1.97 -6.89 -10.28
C GLU A 33 -1.18 -5.67 -9.75
N LEU A 34 -0.19 -5.18 -10.51
CA LEU A 34 0.57 -3.98 -10.14
C LEU A 34 -0.32 -2.74 -10.10
N SER A 35 -1.16 -2.55 -11.11
CA SER A 35 -2.12 -1.46 -11.19
C SER A 35 -3.01 -1.48 -9.95
N SER A 36 -3.64 -2.61 -9.64
CA SER A 36 -4.51 -2.72 -8.46
C SER A 36 -3.79 -2.37 -7.15
N ILE A 37 -2.59 -2.93 -6.92
CA ILE A 37 -1.84 -2.73 -5.68
C ILE A 37 -1.34 -1.29 -5.56
N LEU A 38 -0.72 -0.76 -6.61
CA LEU A 38 -0.13 0.58 -6.59
C LEU A 38 -1.22 1.65 -6.50
N PHE A 39 -2.30 1.54 -7.27
CA PHE A 39 -3.43 2.46 -7.15
C PHE A 39 -4.08 2.37 -5.78
N GLY A 40 -4.30 1.17 -5.25
CA GLY A 40 -4.85 0.96 -3.91
C GLY A 40 -4.02 1.64 -2.83
N ASN A 41 -2.69 1.51 -2.88
CA ASN A 41 -1.79 2.11 -1.90
C ASN A 41 -1.64 3.63 -2.05
N ILE A 42 -1.60 4.15 -3.28
CA ILE A 42 -1.58 5.60 -3.51
C ILE A 42 -2.88 6.24 -3.03
N LEU A 43 -4.02 5.63 -3.36
CA LEU A 43 -5.32 6.08 -2.88
C LEU A 43 -5.38 6.04 -1.34
N ASN A 44 -4.84 4.98 -0.73
CA ASN A 44 -4.72 4.88 0.71
C ASN A 44 -3.90 6.00 1.33
N ALA A 45 -2.71 6.24 0.81
CA ALA A 45 -1.84 7.30 1.30
C ALA A 45 -2.50 8.68 1.20
N PHE A 46 -3.20 8.93 0.09
CA PHE A 46 -3.89 10.19 -0.15
C PHE A 46 -5.06 10.39 0.81
N VAL A 47 -5.96 9.41 0.91
CA VAL A 47 -7.14 9.46 1.79
C VAL A 47 -6.72 9.53 3.25
N THR A 48 -5.77 8.69 3.68
CA THR A 48 -5.23 8.69 5.03
C THR A 48 -4.56 10.02 5.36
N GLY A 49 -3.80 10.59 4.42
CA GLY A 49 -3.16 11.90 4.60
C GLY A 49 -4.17 13.01 4.84
N ILE A 50 -5.25 13.07 4.05
CA ILE A 50 -6.33 14.06 4.23
C ILE A 50 -7.02 13.87 5.59
N ILE A 51 -7.41 12.63 5.92
CA ILE A 51 -8.06 12.31 7.20
C ILE A 51 -7.13 12.69 8.35
N GLY A 52 -5.85 12.31 8.30
CA GLY A 52 -4.86 12.65 9.32
C GLY A 52 -4.70 14.15 9.51
N ILE A 53 -4.60 14.92 8.41
CA ILE A 53 -4.51 16.39 8.47
C ILE A 53 -5.72 16.97 9.20
N LEU A 54 -6.93 16.55 8.82
CA LEU A 54 -8.18 17.07 9.40
C LEU A 54 -8.32 16.67 10.86
N VAL A 55 -8.07 15.40 11.19
CA VAL A 55 -8.23 14.86 12.54
C VAL A 55 -7.22 15.47 13.50
N PHE A 56 -5.94 15.53 13.14
CA PHE A 56 -4.92 16.07 14.04
C PHE A 56 -5.02 17.59 14.17
N SER A 57 -5.38 18.30 13.09
CA SER A 57 -5.62 19.74 13.16
C SER A 57 -6.87 20.05 14.00
N GLY A 58 -7.93 19.27 13.83
CA GLY A 58 -9.15 19.37 14.63
C GLY A 58 -8.93 19.04 16.11
N TYR A 59 -8.12 18.03 16.41
CA TYR A 59 -7.70 17.71 17.77
C TYR A 59 -7.02 18.91 18.46
N ASN A 60 -6.13 19.62 17.76
CA ASN A 60 -5.46 20.82 18.31
C ASN A 60 -6.41 22.00 18.61
N LEU A 61 -7.64 22.00 18.08
CA LEU A 61 -8.63 23.04 18.41
C LEU A 61 -9.24 22.86 19.80
N VAL A 62 -9.25 21.63 20.31
CA VAL A 62 -9.83 21.28 21.62
C VAL A 62 -8.77 20.91 22.65
N ALA A 63 -7.58 20.53 22.21
CA ALA A 63 -6.50 20.11 23.09
C ALA A 63 -5.88 21.29 23.86
N PRO A 64 -5.50 21.08 25.14
CA PRO A 64 -4.70 22.05 25.88
C PRO A 64 -3.37 22.31 25.19
N GLY A 65 -2.87 23.55 25.26
CA GLY A 65 -1.61 23.95 24.62
C GLY A 65 -0.40 23.07 24.96
N ALA A 66 -0.41 22.44 26.13
CA ALA A 66 0.64 21.52 26.58
C ALA A 66 0.70 20.19 25.79
N VAL A 67 -0.41 19.76 25.16
CA VAL A 67 -0.52 18.47 24.46
C VAL A 67 -1.03 18.63 23.03
N ASN A 68 -0.67 19.76 22.40
CA ASN A 68 -0.90 19.97 20.98
C ASN A 68 0.01 19.10 20.13
N VAL A 69 -0.54 18.48 19.10
CA VAL A 69 0.22 17.78 18.07
C VAL A 69 1.13 18.81 17.38
N PRO A 70 2.46 18.63 17.39
CA PRO A 70 3.38 19.55 16.75
C PRO A 70 3.19 19.46 15.23
N PHE A 71 3.03 20.61 14.55
CA PHE A 71 2.80 20.68 13.11
C PHE A 71 1.72 19.69 12.63
N ALA A 72 0.53 19.72 13.22
CA ALA A 72 -0.53 18.73 12.98
C ALA A 72 -0.81 18.39 11.50
N PRO A 73 -0.87 19.35 10.56
CA PRO A 73 -1.02 19.01 9.13
C PRO A 73 0.15 18.17 8.59
N LEU A 74 1.38 18.48 8.99
CA LEU A 74 2.56 17.71 8.58
C LEU A 74 2.52 16.29 9.16
N VAL A 75 2.16 16.14 10.44
CA VAL A 75 2.02 14.81 11.07
C VAL A 75 0.93 13.98 10.37
N GLY A 76 -0.17 14.62 10.00
CA GLY A 76 -1.24 14.00 9.20
C GLY A 76 -0.74 13.54 7.84
N ALA A 77 -0.03 14.41 7.11
CA ALA A 77 0.56 14.09 5.82
C ALA A 77 1.62 12.96 5.92
N LEU A 78 2.46 12.98 6.96
CA LEU A 78 3.43 11.92 7.23
C LEU A 78 2.75 10.60 7.55
N THR A 79 1.60 10.62 8.24
CA THR A 79 0.81 9.41 8.49
C THR A 79 0.24 8.84 7.20
N GLY A 80 -0.24 9.70 6.29
CA GLY A 80 -0.60 9.30 4.93
C GLY A 80 0.56 8.70 4.14
N ALA A 81 1.73 9.35 4.15
CA ALA A 81 2.93 8.79 3.53
C ALA A 81 3.34 7.44 4.17
N GLY A 82 3.21 7.32 5.48
CA GLY A 82 3.45 6.09 6.22
C GLY A 82 2.48 4.96 5.85
N SER A 83 1.25 5.27 5.46
CA SER A 83 0.25 4.24 5.10
C SER A 83 0.58 3.48 3.81
N LEU A 84 1.60 3.91 3.05
CA LEU A 84 2.19 3.16 1.95
C LEU A 84 2.79 1.82 2.40
N ILE A 85 3.21 1.71 3.66
CA ILE A 85 3.67 0.46 4.27
C ILE A 85 2.49 -0.05 5.12
N PRO A 86 1.73 -1.04 4.63
CA PRO A 86 0.49 -1.39 5.29
C PRO A 86 0.76 -1.99 6.67
N VAL A 87 -0.22 -1.86 7.57
CA VAL A 87 -0.19 -2.31 8.99
C VAL A 87 0.80 -1.58 9.89
N VAL A 88 1.97 -1.20 9.40
CA VAL A 88 3.09 -0.75 10.24
C VAL A 88 3.41 0.73 10.05
N GLY A 89 3.36 1.27 8.83
CA GLY A 89 3.94 2.59 8.56
C GLY A 89 3.20 3.75 9.22
N MET A 90 1.88 3.66 9.40
CA MET A 90 1.12 4.67 10.17
C MET A 90 1.53 4.69 11.65
N LYS A 91 1.74 3.51 12.25
CA LYS A 91 2.12 3.36 13.67
C LYS A 91 3.48 4.00 13.97
N ILE A 92 4.40 3.97 13.00
CA ILE A 92 5.71 4.63 13.10
C ILE A 92 5.56 6.15 13.26
N VAL A 93 4.45 6.74 12.82
CA VAL A 93 4.21 8.19 12.92
C VAL A 93 3.44 8.55 14.19
N TYR A 94 2.24 7.98 14.40
CA TYR A 94 1.40 8.44 15.50
C TYR A 94 1.85 7.93 16.88
N LEU A 95 2.55 6.78 16.97
CA LEU A 95 3.02 6.28 18.27
C LEU A 95 4.11 7.19 18.87
N PRO A 96 5.17 7.58 18.13
CA PRO A 96 6.13 8.56 18.65
C PRO A 96 5.49 9.91 18.99
N VAL A 97 4.56 10.39 18.17
CA VAL A 97 3.82 11.63 18.48
C VAL A 97 3.04 11.48 19.78
N GLY A 98 2.30 10.38 19.96
CA GLY A 98 1.59 10.09 21.20
C GLY A 98 2.52 10.00 22.41
N ALA A 99 3.72 9.43 22.25
CA ALA A 99 4.74 9.39 23.30
C ALA A 99 5.26 10.80 23.65
N ILE A 100 5.50 11.66 22.66
CA ILE A 100 5.87 13.07 22.87
C ILE A 100 4.77 13.79 23.65
N LEU A 101 3.50 13.60 23.27
CA LEU A 101 2.36 14.18 23.98
C LEU A 101 2.24 13.65 25.42
N ALA A 102 2.50 12.36 25.64
CA ALA A 102 2.49 11.77 26.97
C ALA A 102 3.58 12.38 27.88
N ILE A 103 4.78 12.56 27.35
CA ILE A 103 5.88 13.24 28.07
C ILE A 103 5.47 14.69 28.37
N ALA A 104 4.92 15.41 27.39
CA ALA A 104 4.46 16.77 27.57
C ALA A 104 3.37 16.86 28.66
N ALA A 105 2.43 15.92 28.68
CA ALA A 105 1.40 15.82 29.71
C ALA A 105 2.01 15.64 31.11
N VAL A 106 2.98 14.73 31.28
CA VAL A 106 3.69 14.53 32.56
C VAL A 106 4.38 15.83 33.01
N THR A 107 5.11 16.48 32.11
CA THR A 107 5.84 17.73 32.43
C THR A 107 4.93 18.91 32.72
N SER A 108 3.69 18.90 32.21
CA SER A 108 2.72 19.97 32.42
C SER A 108 2.08 19.96 33.82
N GLY A 109 2.15 18.83 34.54
CA GLY A 109 1.50 18.65 35.84
C GLY A 109 -0.04 18.66 35.80
N GLN A 110 -0.65 18.70 34.62
CA GLN A 110 -2.10 18.76 34.44
C GLN A 110 -2.67 17.36 34.26
N ALA A 111 -3.44 16.87 35.24
CA ALA A 111 -4.07 15.56 35.17
C ALA A 111 -5.01 15.41 33.95
N SER A 112 -5.66 16.50 33.53
CA SER A 112 -6.54 16.53 32.35
C SER A 112 -5.79 16.26 31.03
N ALA A 113 -4.49 16.55 30.96
CA ALA A 113 -3.69 16.38 29.74
C ALA A 113 -3.57 14.90 29.32
N PHE A 114 -3.58 13.95 30.28
CA PHE A 114 -3.58 12.52 29.97
C PHE A 114 -4.83 12.05 29.23
N GLY A 115 -5.98 12.66 29.53
CA GLY A 115 -7.23 12.38 28.81
C GLY A 115 -7.12 12.75 27.32
N PHE A 116 -6.44 13.86 27.02
CA PHE A 116 -6.20 14.30 25.64
C PHE A 116 -5.16 13.44 24.90
N VAL A 117 -4.13 12.96 25.59
CA VAL A 117 -3.18 11.97 25.01
C VAL A 117 -3.91 10.69 24.62
N LEU A 118 -4.78 10.19 25.50
CA LEU A 118 -5.60 9.02 25.21
C LEU A 118 -6.56 9.30 24.05
N LEU A 119 -7.21 10.46 24.04
CA LEU A 119 -8.08 10.89 22.94
C LEU A 119 -7.31 10.92 21.61
N PHE A 120 -6.10 11.46 21.57
CA PHE A 120 -5.26 11.48 20.38
C PHE A 120 -4.98 10.06 19.88
N LEU A 121 -4.57 9.14 20.76
CA LEU A 121 -4.30 7.75 20.39
C LEU A 121 -5.55 7.03 19.87
N VAL A 122 -6.70 7.27 20.50
CA VAL A 122 -8.00 6.72 20.05
C VAL A 122 -8.39 7.28 18.69
N LEU A 123 -8.26 8.59 18.48
CA LEU A 123 -8.55 9.21 17.18
C LEU A 123 -7.58 8.69 16.10
N ALA A 124 -6.29 8.60 16.39
CA ALA A 124 -5.32 8.05 15.46
C ALA A 124 -5.66 6.60 15.10
N PHE A 125 -5.94 5.75 16.08
CA PHE A 125 -6.26 4.33 15.83
C PHE A 125 -7.61 4.12 15.15
N VAL A 126 -8.67 4.74 15.65
CA VAL A 126 -10.04 4.50 15.17
C VAL A 126 -10.32 5.27 13.87
N VAL A 127 -9.87 6.52 13.77
CA VAL A 127 -10.22 7.39 12.64
C VAL A 127 -9.15 7.33 11.56
N VAL A 128 -7.87 7.42 11.92
CA VAL A 128 -6.78 7.52 10.93
C VAL A 128 -6.26 6.15 10.48
N ASP A 129 -6.17 5.17 11.37
CA ASP A 129 -5.70 3.80 11.04
C ASP A 129 -6.86 2.98 10.42
N THR A 130 -8.03 3.01 11.05
CA THR A 130 -9.10 2.05 10.74
C THR A 130 -10.05 2.48 9.62
N ILE A 131 -10.40 3.78 9.52
CA ILE A 131 -11.35 4.24 8.49
C ILE A 131 -10.79 4.09 7.06
N PRO A 132 -9.55 4.52 6.74
CA PRO A 132 -9.03 4.36 5.39
C PRO A 132 -9.00 2.90 4.95
N ASP A 133 -8.58 2.01 5.85
CA ASP A 133 -8.58 0.57 5.62
C ASP A 133 -9.98 0.05 5.25
N PHE A 134 -11.03 0.49 5.95
CA PHE A 134 -12.41 0.11 5.62
C PHE A 134 -12.92 0.69 4.31
N LEU A 135 -12.55 1.94 3.99
CA LEU A 135 -12.95 2.58 2.74
C LEU A 135 -12.29 1.94 1.53
N ILE A 136 -11.09 1.40 1.68
CA ILE A 136 -10.25 0.95 0.56
C ILE A 136 -10.35 -0.56 0.34
N ARG A 137 -10.55 -1.34 1.41
CA ARG A 137 -10.78 -2.79 1.32
C ARG A 137 -11.84 -3.20 0.26
N PRO A 138 -12.98 -2.51 0.06
CA PRO A 138 -13.92 -2.87 -1.01
C PRO A 138 -13.38 -2.64 -2.44
N TYR A 139 -12.42 -1.73 -2.64
CA TYR A 139 -11.86 -1.43 -3.97
C TYR A 139 -10.66 -2.31 -4.33
N VAL A 140 -9.92 -2.81 -3.33
CA VAL A 140 -8.70 -3.61 -3.53
C VAL A 140 -8.99 -5.12 -3.48
N SER A 141 -10.19 -5.55 -3.07
CA SER A 141 -10.54 -6.98 -2.96
C SER A 141 -11.03 -7.59 -4.29
N GLY A 142 -10.22 -7.43 -5.34
CA GLY A 142 -10.22 -8.28 -6.51
C GLY A 142 -9.21 -9.42 -6.30
N ASN A 143 -9.68 -10.54 -5.74
CA ASN A 143 -9.05 -11.87 -5.68
C ASN A 143 -7.67 -12.04 -6.39
N ARG A 144 -6.55 -12.17 -5.64
CA ARG A 144 -5.49 -13.22 -5.84
C ARG A 144 -4.14 -13.04 -5.14
N THR A 145 -3.84 -11.95 -4.45
CA THR A 145 -2.54 -11.82 -3.75
C THR A 145 -2.63 -12.23 -2.28
N HIS A 146 -1.72 -13.09 -1.82
CA HIS A 146 -1.55 -13.35 -0.39
C HIS A 146 -1.11 -12.06 0.28
N VAL A 147 -2.02 -11.38 0.98
CA VAL A 147 -1.75 -10.11 1.69
C VAL A 147 -0.46 -10.18 2.52
N GLY A 148 -0.19 -11.33 3.14
CA GLY A 148 1.05 -11.56 3.87
C GLY A 148 2.33 -11.47 3.02
N LEU A 149 2.32 -11.99 1.78
CA LEU A 149 3.47 -11.92 0.88
C LEU A 149 3.76 -10.47 0.45
N LEU A 150 2.69 -9.70 0.23
CA LEU A 150 2.79 -8.28 -0.05
C LEU A 150 3.37 -7.51 1.14
N MET A 151 2.94 -7.82 2.37
CA MET A 151 3.53 -7.25 3.60
C MET A 151 5.03 -7.54 3.69
N PHE A 152 5.44 -8.78 3.40
CA PHE A 152 6.86 -9.14 3.37
C PHE A 152 7.63 -8.31 2.34
N ALA A 153 7.09 -8.11 1.14
CA ALA A 153 7.71 -7.28 0.12
C ALA A 153 7.85 -5.82 0.55
N TYR A 154 6.86 -5.26 1.25
CA TYR A 154 6.92 -3.90 1.81
C TYR A 154 7.92 -3.72 2.95
N ILE A 155 8.26 -4.80 3.66
CA ILE A 155 9.26 -4.77 4.74
C ILE A 155 10.66 -5.04 4.17
N LEU A 156 10.82 -6.11 3.38
CA LEU A 156 12.10 -6.50 2.80
C LEU A 156 12.57 -5.54 1.71
N GLY A 157 11.66 -4.99 0.91
CA GLY A 157 11.98 -4.07 -0.17
C GLY A 157 12.83 -2.90 0.33
N PRO A 158 12.37 -2.12 1.33
CA PRO A 158 13.15 -1.01 1.88
C PRO A 158 14.47 -1.43 2.51
N ILE A 159 14.53 -2.62 3.10
CA ILE A 159 15.76 -3.17 3.69
C ILE A 159 16.79 -3.47 2.60
N ALA A 160 16.36 -4.04 1.47
CA ALA A 160 17.24 -4.43 0.37
C ALA A 160 17.64 -3.26 -0.53
N PHE A 161 16.73 -2.32 -0.79
CA PHE A 161 16.89 -1.28 -1.82
C PHE A 161 16.76 0.15 -1.29
N GLY A 162 16.68 0.35 0.03
CA GLY A 162 16.48 1.65 0.65
C GLY A 162 15.10 2.23 0.34
N PHE A 163 14.98 3.56 0.24
CA PHE A 163 13.67 4.22 0.05
C PHE A 163 12.89 3.72 -1.19
N TYR A 164 13.59 3.47 -2.30
CA TYR A 164 12.99 2.93 -3.54
C TYR A 164 12.36 1.55 -3.34
N GLY A 165 12.82 0.81 -2.34
CA GLY A 165 12.33 -0.51 -1.98
C GLY A 165 10.85 -0.57 -1.61
N ILE A 166 10.24 0.54 -1.18
CA ILE A 166 8.79 0.59 -0.88
C ILE A 166 7.96 0.25 -2.14
N PHE A 167 8.40 0.73 -3.31
CA PHE A 167 7.74 0.43 -4.58
C PHE A 167 8.35 -0.79 -5.26
N LEU A 168 9.68 -0.90 -5.23
CA LEU A 168 10.39 -1.97 -5.94
C LEU A 168 10.10 -3.36 -5.34
N GLY A 169 9.93 -3.48 -4.02
CA GLY A 169 9.61 -4.74 -3.37
C GLY A 169 8.34 -5.38 -3.92
N PRO A 170 7.18 -4.70 -3.83
CA PRO A 170 5.92 -5.17 -4.43
C PRO A 170 6.04 -5.45 -5.93
N ILE A 171 6.74 -4.58 -6.69
CA ILE A 171 6.91 -4.77 -8.13
C ILE A 171 7.65 -6.08 -8.43
N LEU A 172 8.79 -6.30 -7.77
CA LEU A 172 9.55 -7.54 -7.91
C LEU A 172 8.75 -8.76 -7.46
N LEU A 173 7.98 -8.62 -6.38
CA LEU A 173 7.15 -9.70 -5.88
C LEU A 173 6.12 -10.15 -6.94
N VAL A 174 5.38 -9.21 -7.53
CA VAL A 174 4.37 -9.51 -8.55
C VAL A 174 5.00 -10.10 -9.79
N LEU A 175 6.11 -9.52 -10.27
CA LEU A 175 6.87 -10.07 -11.41
C LEU A 175 7.28 -11.52 -11.16
N LEU A 176 7.87 -11.83 -9.99
CA LEU A 176 8.26 -13.20 -9.67
C LEU A 176 7.04 -14.12 -9.50
N ALA A 177 6.02 -13.67 -8.78
CA ALA A 177 4.84 -14.47 -8.49
C ALA A 177 4.11 -14.88 -9.78
N GLU A 178 3.84 -13.93 -10.67
CA GLU A 178 3.19 -14.21 -11.94
C GLU A 178 4.10 -14.95 -12.93
N PHE A 179 5.43 -14.79 -12.83
CA PHE A 179 6.36 -15.58 -13.62
C PHE A 179 6.26 -17.06 -13.25
N PHE A 180 6.28 -17.37 -11.95
CA PHE A 180 6.14 -18.75 -11.47
C PHE A 180 4.76 -19.33 -11.77
N ARG A 181 3.73 -18.48 -11.73
CA ARG A 181 2.35 -18.89 -11.99
C ARG A 181 2.06 -19.16 -13.46
N THR A 182 2.63 -18.37 -14.37
CA THR A 182 2.28 -18.37 -15.79
C THR A 182 3.39 -18.99 -16.63
N VAL A 183 4.59 -18.42 -16.61
CA VAL A 183 5.68 -18.84 -17.50
C VAL A 183 6.30 -20.15 -17.02
N ALA A 184 6.64 -20.26 -15.73
CA ALA A 184 7.27 -21.48 -15.21
C ALA A 184 6.33 -22.68 -15.24
N SER A 185 5.04 -22.47 -14.96
CA SER A 185 4.03 -23.54 -15.03
C SER A 185 3.84 -24.05 -16.46
N TYR A 186 3.83 -23.15 -17.45
CA TYR A 186 3.78 -23.51 -18.87
C TYR A 186 5.02 -24.29 -19.31
N VAL A 187 6.23 -23.85 -18.95
CA VAL A 187 7.47 -24.55 -19.31
C VAL A 187 7.53 -25.97 -18.72
N LEU A 188 6.99 -26.16 -17.51
CA LEU A 188 6.99 -27.46 -16.83
C LEU A 188 5.86 -28.40 -17.29
N THR A 189 4.70 -27.86 -17.68
CA THR A 189 3.47 -28.65 -17.92
C THR A 189 3.05 -28.68 -19.39
N GLY A 190 3.51 -27.73 -20.21
CA GLY A 190 3.13 -27.57 -21.63
C GLY A 190 1.67 -27.19 -21.87
N ARG A 191 0.92 -26.81 -20.82
CA ARG A 191 -0.50 -26.44 -20.89
C ARG A 191 -0.71 -24.97 -20.60
N GLN A 192 -1.59 -24.33 -21.36
CA GLN A 192 -2.07 -22.98 -21.12
C GLN A 192 -2.97 -22.94 -19.87
N PRO A 193 -2.75 -22.04 -18.90
CA PRO A 193 -3.61 -21.93 -17.71
C PRO A 193 -5.06 -21.49 -18.02
N HIS A 194 -5.33 -20.99 -19.23
CA HIS A 194 -6.58 -20.31 -19.58
C HIS A 194 -7.37 -20.93 -20.74
N GLU A 195 -7.02 -22.12 -21.24
CA GLU A 195 -7.95 -22.89 -22.07
C GLU A 195 -9.10 -23.42 -21.20
N GLN A 196 -10.14 -22.61 -21.04
CA GLN A 196 -11.46 -23.12 -20.73
C GLN A 196 -11.82 -24.09 -21.86
N SER A 197 -11.76 -25.39 -21.56
CA SER A 197 -12.29 -26.43 -22.42
C SER A 197 -13.75 -26.10 -22.72
N SER A 198 -14.00 -25.52 -23.89
CA SER A 198 -15.34 -25.38 -24.44
C SER A 198 -15.88 -26.79 -24.63
N LEU A 199 -17.13 -27.01 -24.22
CA LEU A 199 -17.84 -28.30 -24.33
C LEU A 199 -18.05 -28.78 -25.78
N THR A 200 -17.44 -28.13 -26.77
CA THR A 200 -17.43 -28.50 -28.19
C THR A 200 -16.36 -29.52 -28.56
N ASP A 201 -15.43 -29.88 -27.67
CA ASP A 201 -14.39 -30.89 -27.91
C ASP A 201 -14.73 -32.30 -27.39
N TYR A 202 -16.00 -32.56 -27.05
CA TYR A 202 -16.52 -33.90 -26.73
C TYR A 202 -17.70 -34.28 -27.62
#